data_AF-A0AAV5W201-F1
#
_entry.id   AF-A0AAV5W201-F1
#
_cell.length_a   1.000
_cell.length_b   1.000
_cell.length_c   1.000
_cell.angle_alpha   90.00
_cell.angle_beta   90.00
_cell.angle_gamma   90.00
#
_symmetry.space_group_name_H-M   'P 1'
#
loop_
_entity.id
_entity.type
_entity.pdbx_description
1 polymer ?
#
loop_
_entity_poly.entity_id
_entity_poly.type
_entity_poly.pdbx_seq_one_letter_code
_entity_poly.pdbx_strand_id
1 'polypeptide(L)'
;LEKTTPCGPSGYALHYGLRNCRSFAAKEGLFNAVGKSFVRCTRTCLANFVRTQIINGVRDCSTINDKAFTSHVQCYINCGFCK
;
A
#
# COMPACT_ATOMS: atom_id res chain seq x y z
N LEU A 1 -0.15 -3.74 11.34
CA LEU A 1 -0.60 -4.95 10.63
C LEU A 1 0.04 -6.19 11.22
N GLU A 2 1.36 -6.43 11.08
CA GLU A 2 1.98 -7.64 11.68
C GLU A 2 1.81 -7.76 13.20
N LYS A 3 1.74 -6.64 13.93
CA LYS A 3 1.44 -6.64 15.37
C LYS A 3 0.04 -7.18 15.72
N THR A 4 -0.93 -7.06 14.81
CA THR A 4 -2.34 -7.43 15.03
C THR A 4 -2.72 -8.74 14.36
N THR A 5 -2.13 -9.03 13.20
CA THR A 5 -2.31 -10.26 12.45
C THR A 5 -0.93 -10.64 11.87
N PRO A 6 -0.17 -11.52 12.54
CA PRO A 6 1.17 -11.91 12.10
C PRO A 6 1.09 -12.82 10.87
N CYS A 7 1.51 -12.33 9.71
CA CYS A 7 1.59 -13.10 8.46
C CYS A 7 3.03 -13.48 8.11
N GLY A 8 4.00 -13.00 8.88
CA GLY A 8 5.40 -13.40 8.79
C GLY A 8 6.17 -12.69 7.67
N PRO A 9 7.45 -13.07 7.46
CA PRO A 9 8.36 -12.38 6.54
C PRO A 9 7.89 -12.35 5.08
N SER A 10 7.13 -13.37 4.66
CA SER A 10 6.53 -13.47 3.31
C SER A 10 5.14 -12.83 3.23
N GLY A 11 4.60 -12.32 4.35
CA GLY A 11 3.31 -11.67 4.42
C GLY A 11 3.28 -10.31 3.72
N TYR A 12 2.07 -9.84 3.38
CA TYR A 12 1.86 -8.61 2.61
C TYR A 12 2.57 -7.40 3.22
N ALA A 13 2.49 -7.21 4.55
CA ALA A 13 3.00 -6.01 5.20
C ALA A 13 4.52 -5.87 5.06
N LEU A 14 5.27 -6.96 5.26
CA LEU A 14 6.73 -6.94 5.26
C LEU A 14 7.30 -7.17 3.87
N HIS A 15 6.84 -8.21 3.17
CA HIS A 15 7.41 -8.62 1.89
C HIS A 15 7.07 -7.65 0.75
N TYR A 16 5.85 -7.10 0.76
CA TYR A 16 5.35 -6.27 -0.33
C TYR A 16 5.21 -4.80 0.08
N GLY A 17 4.37 -4.50 1.08
CA GLY A 17 4.02 -3.15 1.47
C GLY A 17 5.22 -2.32 1.93
N LEU A 18 5.93 -2.79 2.96
CA LEU A 18 7.11 -2.08 3.51
C LEU A 18 8.25 -1.97 2.48
N ARG A 19 8.53 -3.07 1.77
CA ARG A 19 9.57 -3.11 0.72
C ARG A 19 9.30 -2.05 -0.35
N ASN A 20 8.10 -2.02 -0.91
CA ASN A 20 7.76 -1.05 -1.95
C ASN A 20 7.65 0.38 -1.40
N CYS A 21 7.08 0.57 -0.20
CA CYS A 21 7.01 1.89 0.43
C CYS A 21 8.40 2.53 0.57
N ARG A 22 9.41 1.75 1.03
CA ARG A 22 10.80 2.22 1.15
C ARG A 22 11.43 2.47 -0.23
N SER A 23 11.23 1.56 -1.19
CA SER A 23 11.75 1.72 -2.56
C SER A 23 11.25 3.01 -3.23
N PHE A 24 9.94 3.28 -3.15
CA PHE A 24 9.35 4.48 -3.72
C PHE A 24 9.74 5.76 -2.98
N ALA A 25 9.90 5.71 -1.66
CA ALA A 25 10.43 6.85 -0.89
C ALA A 25 11.86 7.19 -1.30
N ALA A 26 12.74 6.19 -1.41
CA ALA A 26 14.14 6.39 -1.79
C ALA A 26 14.29 6.92 -3.22
N LYS A 27 13.40 6.51 -4.12
CA LYS A 27 13.39 6.93 -5.53
C LYS A 27 12.53 8.17 -5.79
N GLU A 28 11.94 8.77 -4.76
CA GLU A 28 11.00 9.87 -4.93
C GLU A 28 11.61 11.06 -5.70
N GLY A 29 12.91 11.30 -5.48
CA GLY A 29 13.68 12.33 -6.19
C GLY A 29 13.79 12.13 -7.70
N LEU A 30 13.66 10.88 -8.19
CA LEU A 30 13.79 10.51 -9.61
C LEU A 30 12.53 10.82 -10.42
N PHE A 31 11.39 11.06 -9.77
CA PHE A 31 10.15 11.39 -10.46
C PHE A 31 10.05 12.89 -10.77
N ASN A 32 9.39 13.22 -11.87
CA ASN A 32 8.96 14.58 -12.17
C ASN A 32 7.86 15.04 -11.16
N ALA A 33 7.43 16.29 -11.25
CA ALA A 33 6.43 16.85 -10.31
C ALA A 33 5.13 16.03 -10.28
N VAL A 34 4.63 15.58 -11.44
CA VAL A 34 3.41 14.77 -11.55
C VAL A 34 3.61 13.40 -10.89
N GLY A 35 4.70 12.71 -11.19
CA GLY A 35 5.03 11.41 -10.60
C GLY A 35 5.23 11.46 -9.10
N LYS A 36 5.86 12.54 -8.58
CA LYS A 36 5.98 12.77 -7.13
C LYS A 36 4.61 12.90 -6.47
N SER A 37 3.71 13.69 -7.06
CA SER A 37 2.34 13.84 -6.58
C SER A 37 1.60 12.50 -6.56
N PHE A 38 1.66 11.75 -7.66
CA PHE A 38 1.04 10.43 -7.79
C PHE A 38 1.55 9.44 -6.73
N VAL A 39 2.87 9.31 -6.58
CA VAL A 39 3.49 8.37 -5.63
C VAL A 39 3.14 8.74 -4.19
N ARG A 40 3.16 10.02 -3.82
CA ARG A 40 2.78 10.49 -2.48
C ARG A 40 1.32 10.20 -2.16
N CYS A 41 0.43 10.57 -3.09
CA CYS A 41 -1.00 10.32 -2.95
C CYS A 41 -1.28 8.81 -2.80
N THR A 42 -0.71 8.00 -3.69
CA THR A 42 -0.93 6.56 -3.73
C THR A 42 -0.44 5.87 -2.46
N ARG A 43 0.78 6.19 -1.99
CA ARG A 43 1.33 5.62 -0.75
C ARG A 43 0.45 5.94 0.45
N THR A 44 -0.05 7.18 0.53
CA THR A 44 -0.96 7.61 1.60
C THR A 44 -2.30 6.90 1.53
N CYS A 45 -2.89 6.82 0.34
CA CYS A 45 -4.15 6.12 0.09
C CYS A 45 -4.08 4.65 0.51
N LEU A 46 -3.03 3.94 0.07
CA LEU A 46 -2.81 2.52 0.40
C LEU A 46 -2.62 2.29 1.91
N ALA A 47 -1.79 3.12 2.56
CA ALA A 47 -1.55 3.01 4.00
C ALA A 47 -2.85 3.25 4.80
N ASN A 48 -3.66 4.22 4.38
CA ASN A 48 -4.97 4.52 4.98
C ASN A 48 -5.97 3.38 4.76
N PHE A 49 -5.99 2.77 3.57
CA PHE A 49 -6.82 1.59 3.31
C PHE A 49 -6.47 0.45 4.25
N VAL A 50 -5.18 0.12 4.37
CA VAL A 50 -4.72 -0.93 5.32
C VAL A 50 -5.14 -0.60 6.74
N ARG A 51 -4.95 0.65 7.19
CA ARG A 51 -5.30 1.08 8.55
C ARG A 51 -6.79 0.95 8.84
N THR A 52 -7.65 1.38 7.91
CA THR A 52 -9.10 1.51 8.15
C THR A 52 -9.88 0.26 7.78
N GLN A 53 -9.47 -0.47 6.74
CA GLN A 53 -10.22 -1.61 6.19
C GLN A 53 -9.67 -2.97 6.60
N ILE A 54 -8.41 -3.04 7.07
CA ILE A 54 -7.74 -4.33 7.31
C ILE A 54 -7.41 -4.55 8.79
N ILE A 55 -6.63 -3.67 9.43
CA ILE A 55 -5.99 -3.92 10.74
C ILE A 55 -6.93 -4.46 11.83
N ASN A 56 -8.18 -3.98 11.88
CA ASN A 56 -9.14 -4.35 12.93
C ASN A 56 -10.20 -5.38 12.50
N GLY A 57 -10.36 -5.62 11.20
CA GLY A 57 -11.45 -6.44 10.67
C GLY A 57 -11.04 -7.74 9.97
N VAL A 58 -9.74 -7.90 9.66
CA VAL A 58 -9.26 -9.05 8.89
C VAL A 58 -8.17 -9.79 9.66
N ARG A 59 -8.40 -11.08 9.90
CA ARG A 59 -7.51 -11.97 10.65
C ARG A 59 -6.88 -13.08 9.82
N ASP A 60 -7.24 -13.16 8.54
CA ASP A 60 -6.67 -14.12 7.59
C ASP A 60 -5.65 -13.45 6.66
N CYS A 61 -4.49 -14.08 6.49
CA CYS A 61 -3.37 -13.54 5.73
C CYS A 61 -3.63 -13.52 4.22
N SER A 62 -4.38 -14.48 3.68
CA SER A 62 -4.76 -14.47 2.26
C SER A 62 -5.69 -13.28 1.99
N THR A 63 -6.71 -13.11 2.81
CA THR A 63 -7.67 -12.01 2.70
C THR A 63 -7.01 -10.65 2.89
N ILE A 64 -6.02 -10.54 3.79
CA ILE A 64 -5.18 -9.33 3.94
C ILE A 64 -4.48 -9.02 2.63
N ASN A 65 -3.84 -10.03 2.03
CA ASN A 65 -3.11 -9.91 0.77
C ASN A 65 -4.05 -9.43 -0.34
N ASP A 66 -5.15 -10.15 -0.57
CA ASP A 66 -6.12 -9.86 -1.63
C ASP A 66 -6.69 -8.45 -1.50
N LYS A 67 -7.24 -8.09 -0.33
CA LYS A 67 -7.83 -6.76 -0.11
C LYS A 67 -6.81 -5.64 -0.30
N ALA A 68 -5.60 -5.82 0.22
CA ALA A 68 -4.58 -4.80 0.11
C ALA A 68 -4.08 -4.65 -1.34
N PHE A 69 -3.93 -5.75 -2.09
CA PHE A 69 -3.62 -5.69 -3.51
C PHE A 69 -4.72 -5.03 -4.32
N THR A 70 -5.98 -5.45 -4.15
CA THR A 70 -7.13 -4.86 -4.85
C THR A 70 -7.24 -3.34 -4.62
N SER A 71 -6.88 -2.85 -3.43
CA SER A 71 -6.92 -1.42 -3.12
C SER A 71 -6.01 -0.55 -4.01
N HIS A 72 -5.01 -1.13 -4.68
CA HIS A 72 -4.10 -0.39 -5.57
C HIS A 72 -4.84 0.23 -6.74
N VAL A 73 -5.76 -0.50 -7.37
CA VAL A 73 -6.50 0.01 -8.53
C VAL A 73 -7.27 1.28 -8.15
N GLN A 74 -8.05 1.22 -7.08
CA GLN A 74 -8.81 2.37 -6.61
C GLN A 74 -7.90 3.53 -6.20
N CYS A 75 -6.80 3.26 -5.50
CA CYS A 75 -5.85 4.30 -5.12
C CYS A 75 -5.17 4.95 -6.35
N TYR A 76 -4.85 4.18 -7.39
CA TYR A 76 -4.27 4.72 -8.61
C TYR A 76 -5.24 5.65 -9.34
N ILE A 77 -6.51 5.24 -9.45
CA ILE A 77 -7.58 6.06 -10.02
C ILE A 77 -7.76 7.34 -9.20
N ASN A 78 -7.90 7.23 -7.87
CA ASN A 78 -8.06 8.37 -6.98
C ASN A 78 -6.87 9.34 -7.02
N CYS A 79 -5.67 8.84 -7.35
CA CYS A 79 -4.46 9.63 -7.48
C CYS A 79 -4.16 10.06 -8.93
N GLY A 80 -5.10 9.85 -9.85
CA GLY A 80 -5.07 10.42 -11.21
C GLY A 80 -4.24 9.64 -12.23
N PHE A 81 -4.03 8.34 -12.05
CA PHE A 81 -3.32 7.49 -13.01
C PHE A 81 -4.10 7.29 -14.32
N CYS A 82 -5.39 6.95 -14.23
CA CYS A 82 -6.30 6.84 -15.37
C CYS A 82 -7.39 7.91 -15.25
N LYS A 83 -7.61 8.65 -16.34
CA LYS A 83 -8.66 9.66 -16.51
C LYS A 83 -9.38 9.41 -17.82
#